data_AF-A0A2G5NSG7-F1
#
_entry.id   AF-A0A2G5NSG7-F1
#
_cell.length_a   1.000
_cell.length_b   1.000
_cell.length_c   1.000
_cell.angle_alpha   90.00
_cell.angle_beta   90.00
_cell.angle_gamma   90.00
#
_symmetry.space_group_name_H-M   'P 1'
#
loop_
_entity.id
_entity.type
_entity.pdbx_description
1 polymer ?
#
loop_
_entity_poly.entity_id
_entity_poly.type
_entity_poly.pdbx_seq_one_letter_code
_entity_poly.pdbx_strand_id
1 'polypeptide(L)' 'MKYYIASSCLNKEIVNETIKQLDDKGFTNTYKCTLNDKASNETELKNIGQAEFQAVKKSDVLLLFYPEEKEHILNWE' A
#
# COMPACT_ATOMS: atom_id res chain seq x y z
N MET A 1 -15.44 -5.46 -6.38
CA MET A 1 -15.00 -4.28 -5.61
C MET A 1 -13.48 -4.18 -5.73
N LYS A 2 -12.98 -3.00 -6.05
CA LYS A 2 -11.57 -2.69 -6.23
C LYS A 2 -11.01 -2.09 -4.95
N TYR A 3 -9.80 -2.49 -4.57
CA TYR A 3 -9.16 -1.98 -3.37
C TYR A 3 -7.68 -1.65 -3.63
N TYR A 4 -7.14 -0.78 -2.78
CA TYR A 4 -5.71 -0.52 -2.70
C TYR A 4 -5.25 -0.70 -1.24
N ILE A 5 -4.07 -1.31 -1.07
CA ILE A 5 -3.42 -1.45 0.25
C ILE A 5 -2.27 -0.45 0.32
N ALA A 6 -2.42 0.57 1.16
CA ALA A 6 -1.33 1.43 1.57
C ALA A 6 -0.63 0.77 2.77
N SER A 7 0.65 0.45 2.64
CA SER A 7 1.45 -0.19 3.70
C SER A 7 2.86 0.36 3.67
N SER A 8 3.55 0.35 4.81
CA SER A 8 5.01 0.45 4.79
C SER A 8 5.57 -0.77 4.04
N CYS A 9 6.60 -0.55 3.23
CA CYS A 9 7.26 -1.61 2.45
C CYS A 9 7.93 -2.70 3.30
N LEU A 10 7.85 -2.61 4.63
CA LEU A 10 8.39 -3.56 5.60
C LEU A 10 7.48 -4.79 5.79
N ASN A 11 6.17 -4.65 5.62
CA ASN A 11 5.20 -5.71 5.91
C ASN A 11 4.76 -6.47 4.64
N LYS A 12 5.71 -6.83 3.75
CA LYS A 12 5.40 -7.48 2.47
C LYS A 12 4.63 -8.80 2.65
N GLU A 13 4.91 -9.56 3.71
CA GLU A 13 4.24 -10.84 4.01
C GLU A 13 2.74 -10.66 4.28
N ILE A 14 2.39 -9.83 5.27
CA ILE A 14 0.99 -9.55 5.66
C ILE A 14 0.19 -8.97 4.48
N VAL A 15 0.81 -8.08 3.69
CA VAL A 15 0.18 -7.51 2.49
C VAL A 15 -0.10 -8.60 1.45
N ASN A 16 0.87 -9.47 1.16
CA ASN A 16 0.70 -10.54 0.18
C ASN A 16 -0.34 -11.58 0.62
N GLU A 17 -0.37 -11.94 1.90
CA GLU A 17 -1.40 -12.83 2.46
C GLU A 17 -2.80 -12.21 2.36
N THR A 18 -2.93 -10.92 2.69
CA THR A 18 -4.20 -10.20 2.58
C THR A 18 -4.66 -10.17 1.13
N ILE A 19 -3.76 -9.89 0.19
CA ILE A 19 -4.07 -9.90 -1.25
C ILE A 19 -4.62 -11.25 -1.66
N LYS A 20 -3.94 -12.35 -1.30
CA LYS A 20 -4.40 -13.71 -1.60
C LYS A 20 -5.80 -13.96 -1.07
N GLN A 21 -6.07 -13.65 0.20
CA GLN A 21 -7.38 -13.84 0.81
C GLN A 21 -8.49 -13.01 0.15
N LEU A 22 -8.17 -11.81 -0.33
CA LEU A 22 -9.13 -10.93 -1.00
C LEU A 22 -9.35 -11.35 -2.47
N ASP A 23 -8.31 -11.83 -3.15
CA ASP A 23 -8.39 -12.39 -4.49
C ASP A 23 -9.28 -13.65 -4.48
N ASP A 24 -9.15 -14.53 -3.48
CA ASP A 24 -10.00 -15.71 -3.29
C ASP A 24 -11.50 -15.35 -3.08
N LYS A 25 -11.78 -14.12 -2.65
CA LYS A 25 -13.14 -13.57 -2.48
C LYS A 25 -13.64 -12.78 -3.70
N GLY A 26 -12.86 -12.70 -4.78
CA GLY A 26 -13.22 -11.98 -6.00
C GLY A 26 -13.03 -10.46 -5.93
N PHE A 27 -12.27 -9.95 -4.95
CA PHE A 27 -11.86 -8.56 -4.91
C PHE A 27 -10.64 -8.33 -5.80
N THR A 28 -10.48 -7.09 -6.28
CA THR A 28 -9.37 -6.76 -7.21
C THR A 28 -8.46 -5.72 -6.60
N ASN A 29 -7.19 -6.08 -6.39
CA ASN A 29 -6.17 -5.11 -6.04
C ASN A 29 -5.83 -4.23 -7.26
N THR A 30 -5.89 -2.91 -7.11
CA THR A 30 -5.61 -1.96 -8.19
C THR A 30 -4.12 -1.74 -8.45
N TYR A 31 -3.26 -2.01 -7.47
CA TYR A 31 -1.82 -1.94 -7.57
C TYR A 31 -1.12 -2.62 -6.39
N LYS A 32 -0.21 -3.55 -6.70
CA LYS A 32 0.59 -4.26 -5.70
C LYS A 32 1.81 -3.43 -5.30
N CYS A 33 1.70 -2.67 -4.22
CA CYS A 33 2.80 -1.87 -3.67
C CYS A 33 4.02 -2.72 -3.24
N THR A 34 3.82 -4.01 -2.95
CA THR A 34 4.90 -4.95 -2.58
C THR A 34 5.89 -5.25 -3.71
N LEU A 35 5.54 -4.92 -4.95
CA LEU A 35 6.44 -5.02 -6.12
C LEU A 35 7.46 -3.89 -6.19
N ASN A 36 7.24 -2.80 -5.46
CA ASN A 36 8.18 -1.69 -5.42
C ASN A 36 9.26 -1.95 -4.38
N ASP A 37 10.50 -1.60 -4.75
CA ASP A 37 11.58 -1.41 -3.80
C ASP A 37 11.74 0.07 -3.48
N LYS A 38 12.64 0.37 -2.54
CA LYS A 38 12.95 1.75 -2.18
C LYS A 38 13.50 2.47 -3.41
N ALA A 39 12.86 3.57 -3.79
CA ALA A 39 13.31 4.39 -4.91
C ALA A 39 14.78 4.80 -4.73
N SER A 40 15.56 4.67 -5.80
CA SER A 40 16.98 5.01 -5.86
C SER A 40 17.24 6.45 -6.32
N ASN A 41 16.24 7.09 -6.93
CA ASN A 41 16.32 8.44 -7.47
C ASN A 41 14.94 9.12 -7.54
N GLU A 42 14.92 10.43 -7.79
CA GLU A 42 13.70 11.25 -7.83
C GLU A 42 12.71 10.83 -8.93
N THR A 43 13.22 10.48 -10.11
CA THR A 43 12.37 10.05 -11.24
C THR A 43 11.63 8.76 -10.89
N GLU A 44 12.33 7.80 -10.29
CA GLU A 44 11.74 6.55 -9.81
C GLU A 44 10.70 6.80 -8.71
N LEU A 45 11.02 7.64 -7.73
CA LEU A 45 10.10 8.03 -6.66
C LEU A 45 8.81 8.66 -7.23
N LYS A 46 8.94 9.56 -8.20
CA LYS A 46 7.81 10.20 -8.88
C LYS A 46 6.95 9.19 -9.65
N ASN A 47 7.57 8.24 -10.33
CA ASN A 47 6.86 7.20 -11.07
C ASN A 47 6.09 6.27 -10.15
N ILE A 48 6.70 5.86 -9.02
CA ILE A 48 6.05 5.07 -7.98
C ILE A 48 4.85 5.84 -7.41
N GLY A 49 5.05 7.08 -6.98
CA GLY A 49 3.98 7.91 -6.42
C GLY A 49 2.83 8.14 -7.40
N GLN A 50 3.12 8.34 -8.69
CA GLN A 50 2.08 8.48 -9.71
C GLN A 50 1.30 7.17 -9.91
N ALA A 51 1.96 6.02 -9.88
CA ALA A 51 1.29 4.72 -9.98
C ALA A 51 0.36 4.47 -8.78
N GLU A 52 0.83 4.75 -7.56
CA GLU A 52 0.04 4.62 -6.33
C GLU A 52 -1.15 5.58 -6.30
N PHE A 53 -0.95 6.84 -6.70
CA PHE A 53 -2.04 7.81 -6.80
C PHE A 53 -3.15 7.33 -7.75
N GLN A 54 -2.78 6.77 -8.90
CA GLN A 54 -3.75 6.22 -9.84
C GLN A 54 -4.45 4.97 -9.30
N ALA A 55 -3.76 4.15 -8.51
CA ALA A 55 -4.34 2.98 -7.85
C ALA A 55 -5.41 3.35 -6.83
N VAL A 56 -5.10 4.33 -5.96
CA VAL A 56 -6.05 4.89 -4.99
C VAL A 56 -7.28 5.42 -5.71
N LYS A 57 -7.10 6.24 -6.76
CA LYS A 57 -8.21 6.80 -7.54
C LYS A 57 -9.13 5.75 -8.19
N LYS A 58 -8.59 4.57 -8.54
CA LYS A 58 -9.34 3.48 -9.19
C LYS A 58 -10.00 2.53 -8.20
N SER A 59 -9.76 2.71 -6.91
CA SER A 59 -10.23 1.82 -5.85
C SER A 59 -11.54 2.31 -5.26
N ASP A 60 -12.41 1.37 -4.90
CA ASP A 60 -13.64 1.66 -4.16
C ASP A 60 -13.34 1.79 -2.66
N VAL A 61 -12.31 1.08 -2.18
CA VAL A 61 -11.89 1.04 -0.77
C VAL A 61 -10.37 1.17 -0.63
N LEU A 62 -9.94 1.94 0.37
CA LEU A 62 -8.55 2.03 0.80
C LEU A 62 -8.35 1.23 2.09
N LEU A 63 -7.38 0.31 2.09
CA LEU A 63 -6.94 -0.41 3.28
C LEU A 63 -5.58 0.17 3.70
N LEU A 64 -5.49 0.73 4.90
CA LEU A 64 -4.24 1.27 5.45
C LEU A 64 -3.67 0.30 6.47
N PHE A 65 -2.48 -0.23 6.19
CA PHE A 65 -1.72 -1.06 7.10
C PHE A 65 -0.71 -0.17 7.81
N TYR A 66 -1.11 0.25 9.01
CA TYR A 66 -0.25 1.04 9.86
C TYR A 66 0.78 0.11 10.52
N PRO A 67 2.09 0.35 10.36
CA PRO A 67 3.09 -0.41 11.09
C PRO A 67 2.94 -0.12 12.59
N GLU A 68 3.08 -1.16 13.40
CA GLU A 68 3.13 -1.04 14.86
C GLU A 68 4.53 -0.54 15.27
N GLU A 69 4.91 0.67 14.84
CA GLU A 69 6.04 1.36 15.46
C GLU A 69 5.57 1.88 16.81
N LYS A 70 6.17 1.35 17.90
CA LYS A 70 5.90 1.75 19.28
C LYS A 70 5.76 3.26 19.39
N GLU A 71 4.64 3.68 19.96
CA GLU A 71 4.33 5.03 20.46
C GLU A 71 5.48 6.05 20.33
N HIS A 72 5.59 6.69 19.18
CA HIS A 72 5.85 8.12 19.17
C HIS A 72 4.54 8.77 18.78
N ILE A 73 3.62 8.78 19.74
CA ILE A 73 2.52 9.74 19.74
C ILE A 73 3.22 11.09 19.62
N LEU A 74 3.12 11.71 18.45
CA LEU A 74 3.43 13.12 18.29
C LEU A 74 2.48 13.82 19.25
N ASN A 75 3.00 14.22 20.41
CA ASN A 75 2.36 15.18 21.27
C ASN A 75 2.26 16.46 20.45
N TRP A 76 1.08 16.71 19.89
CA TRP A 76 0.71 18.02 19.40
C TRP A 76 0.34 18.87 20.60
N GLU A 77 1.37 19.35 21.31
CA GLU A 77 1.31 20.56 22.13
C GLU A 77 1.76 21.77 21.31
#